data_AF-A0A7C6YYZ6-F1
#
_entry.id   AF-A0A7C6YYZ6-F1
#
_cell.length_a   1.000
_cell.length_b   1.000
_cell.length_c   1.000
_cell.angle_alpha   90.00
_cell.angle_beta   90.00
_cell.angle_gamma   90.00
#
_symmetry.space_group_name_H-M   'P 1'
#
loop_
_entity.id
_entity.type
_entity.pdbx_description
1 polymer ?
#
loop_
_entity_poly.entity_id
_entity_poly.type
_entity_poly.pdbx_seq_one_letter_code
_entity_poly.pdbx_strand_id
1 'polypeptide(L)'
;NFDGVTMTIKKGTATSTGLTVVIENNSSSQCTYGEYFELEKKINEIWYKVPVTIDGDYGFNCIGYDLSPGDCREWAVDWNWLYGSLESGKYRIIKDILDFRGTGDYDTYYLAAEFTIN
;
A
#
# COMPACT_ATOMS: atom_id res chain seq x y z
N ASN A 1 7.13 -11.53 -0.88
CA ASN A 1 6.59 -11.67 -2.24
C ASN A 1 5.39 -12.60 -2.16
N PHE A 2 4.27 -12.25 -2.77
CA PHE A 2 3.07 -13.09 -2.84
C PHE A 2 2.87 -13.47 -4.31
N ASP A 3 3.20 -14.72 -4.66
CA ASP A 3 3.17 -15.16 -6.04
C ASP A 3 1.74 -15.08 -6.62
N GLY A 4 1.61 -14.42 -7.76
CA GLY A 4 0.33 -14.19 -8.42
C GLY A 4 -0.42 -12.94 -7.96
N VAL A 5 0.00 -12.26 -6.88
CA VAL A 5 -0.59 -10.97 -6.48
C VAL A 5 0.38 -9.83 -6.76
N THR A 6 -0.07 -8.82 -7.51
CA THR A 6 0.76 -7.68 -7.89
C THR A 6 0.20 -6.39 -7.34
N MET A 7 1.08 -5.42 -7.12
CA MET A 7 0.73 -4.07 -6.70
C MET A 7 1.51 -3.07 -7.55
N THR A 8 0.81 -2.15 -8.19
CA THR A 8 1.41 -1.11 -9.05
C THR A 8 0.77 0.25 -8.81
N ILE A 9 1.40 1.31 -9.31
CA ILE A 9 0.88 2.67 -9.21
C ILE A 9 0.16 3.02 -10.50
N LYS A 10 -1.09 3.46 -10.40
CA LYS A 10 -1.86 3.93 -11.56
C LYS A 10 -1.19 5.16 -12.14
N LYS A 11 -0.77 5.06 -13.41
CA LYS A 11 -0.03 6.11 -14.12
C LYS A 11 -0.78 7.44 -14.08
N GLY A 12 -0.07 8.51 -13.73
CA GLY A 12 -0.62 9.88 -13.71
C GLY A 12 -1.43 10.25 -12.47
N THR A 13 -1.50 9.38 -11.46
CA THR A 13 -2.23 9.67 -10.21
C THR A 13 -1.34 10.15 -9.06
N ALA A 14 -0.03 9.96 -9.15
CA ALA A 14 0.90 10.32 -8.09
C ALA A 14 1.00 11.85 -7.93
N THR A 15 0.71 12.31 -6.72
CA THR A 15 0.83 13.69 -6.26
C THR A 15 1.61 13.72 -4.94
N SER A 16 1.94 14.91 -4.42
CA SER A 16 2.66 14.99 -3.15
C SER A 16 1.86 14.48 -1.94
N THR A 17 0.53 14.34 -2.04
CA THR A 17 -0.36 13.98 -0.93
C THR A 17 -1.10 12.65 -1.11
N GLY A 18 -1.02 12.05 -2.30
CA GLY A 18 -1.75 10.81 -2.59
C GLY A 18 -1.46 10.24 -3.97
N LEU A 19 -1.94 9.01 -4.19
CA LEU A 19 -1.94 8.32 -5.49
C LEU A 19 -3.04 7.27 -5.54
N THR A 20 -3.17 6.57 -6.67
CA THR A 20 -4.00 5.37 -6.77
C THR A 20 -3.14 4.14 -6.97
N VAL A 21 -3.28 3.16 -6.09
CA VAL A 21 -2.68 1.83 -6.20
C VAL A 21 -3.61 0.93 -7.00
N VAL A 22 -3.06 0.08 -7.87
CA VAL A 22 -3.77 -1.02 -8.52
C VAL A 22 -3.25 -2.33 -7.92
N ILE A 23 -4.16 -3.12 -7.36
CA ILE A 23 -3.86 -4.45 -6.80
C ILE A 23 -4.57 -5.48 -7.67
N GLU A 24 -3.82 -6.44 -8.20
CA GLU A 24 -4.35 -7.53 -9.01
C GLU A 24 -4.05 -8.87 -8.36
N ASN A 25 -5.09 -9.69 -8.20
CA ASN A 25 -4.94 -11.05 -7.71
C ASN A 25 -5.09 -12.04 -8.87
N ASN A 26 -3.97 -12.44 -9.46
CA ASN A 26 -3.89 -13.50 -10.47
C ASN A 26 -3.56 -14.87 -9.85
N SER A 27 -3.60 -14.98 -8.51
CA SER A 27 -3.46 -16.27 -7.80
C SER A 27 -4.81 -16.98 -7.70
N SER A 28 -4.80 -18.18 -7.12
CA SER A 28 -6.03 -18.90 -6.73
C SER A 28 -6.47 -18.61 -5.29
N SER A 29 -5.72 -17.81 -4.52
CA SER A 29 -5.99 -17.52 -3.12
C SER A 29 -7.06 -16.44 -2.97
N GLN A 30 -7.92 -16.58 -1.96
CA GLN A 30 -8.78 -15.48 -1.52
C GLN A 30 -7.93 -14.48 -0.75
N CYS A 31 -7.82 -13.25 -1.24
CA CYS A 31 -7.05 -12.22 -0.57
C CYS A 31 -7.96 -11.19 0.11
N THR A 32 -7.45 -10.57 1.17
CA THR A 32 -8.04 -9.35 1.73
C THR A 32 -6.95 -8.32 2.00
N TYR A 33 -7.31 -7.03 1.99
CA TYR A 33 -6.41 -5.95 2.36
C TYR A 33 -7.17 -4.87 3.13
N GLY A 34 -6.49 -4.15 4.03
CA GLY A 34 -7.11 -3.08 4.81
C GLY A 34 -6.73 -1.66 4.39
N GLU A 35 -6.97 -0.67 5.23
CA GLU A 35 -6.57 0.73 4.99
C GLU A 35 -5.13 1.04 5.42
N TYR A 36 -4.49 0.18 6.24
CA TYR A 36 -3.12 0.40 6.73
C TYR A 36 -2.10 0.45 5.59
N PHE A 37 -1.16 1.39 5.62
CA PHE A 37 -0.01 1.42 4.71
C PHE A 37 1.20 2.11 5.35
N GLU A 38 2.37 1.85 4.78
CA GLU A 38 3.60 2.56 5.10
C GLU A 38 4.17 3.25 3.85
N LEU A 39 4.85 4.37 4.06
CA LEU A 39 5.62 5.05 3.02
C LEU A 39 7.11 4.97 3.35
N GLU A 40 7.92 4.72 2.33
CA GLU A 40 9.37 4.78 2.43
C GLU A 40 9.97 5.64 1.31
N LYS A 41 11.02 6.40 1.65
CA LYS A 41 11.81 7.22 0.71
C LYS A 41 13.14 6.52 0.41
N LYS A 42 13.55 6.55 -0.86
CA LYS A 42 14.87 6.04 -1.29
C LYS A 42 15.92 7.15 -1.13
N ILE A 43 16.95 6.90 -0.32
CA ILE A 43 18.09 7.79 -0.11
C ILE A 43 19.36 6.95 -0.24
N ASN A 44 20.27 7.31 -1.16
CA ASN A 44 21.51 6.58 -1.41
C ASN A 44 21.31 5.07 -1.59
N GLU A 45 20.31 4.70 -2.40
CA GLU A 45 19.87 3.33 -2.67
C GLU A 45 19.29 2.54 -1.49
N ILE A 46 19.11 3.16 -0.32
CA ILE A 46 18.52 2.56 0.87
C ILE A 46 17.11 3.13 1.08
N TRP A 47 16.18 2.27 1.52
CA TRP A 47 14.81 2.66 1.85
C TRP A 47 14.68 3.05 3.32
N TYR A 48 14.06 4.19 3.59
CA TYR A 48 13.82 4.72 4.93
C TYR A 48 12.34 5.03 5.11
N LYS A 49 11.77 4.63 6.26
CA LYS A 49 10.40 5.01 6.63
C LYS A 49 10.24 6.52 6.64
N VAL A 50 9.20 7.01 5.97
CA VAL A 50 8.80 8.40 6.06
C VAL A 50 8.23 8.62 7.47
N PRO A 51 8.71 9.61 8.24
CA PRO A 51 8.13 9.90 9.54
C PRO A 51 6.73 10.51 9.38
N VAL A 52 5.83 10.19 10.31
CA VAL A 52 4.53 10.85 10.41
C VAL A 52 4.71 12.30 10.89
N THR A 53 3.78 13.18 10.54
CA THR A 53 3.86 14.62 10.85
C THR A 53 3.02 15.04 12.05
N ILE A 54 2.22 14.13 12.58
CA ILE A 54 1.33 14.38 13.72
C ILE A 54 1.98 13.96 15.03
N ASP A 55 1.63 14.67 16.11
CA ASP A 55 2.00 14.31 17.47
C ASP A 55 0.99 13.33 18.07
N GLY A 56 1.48 12.35 18.84
CA GLY A 56 0.64 11.39 19.55
C GLY A 56 0.30 10.14 18.73
N ASP A 57 -0.73 9.42 19.20
CA ASP A 57 -1.16 8.16 18.60
C ASP A 57 -2.06 8.40 17.37
N TYR A 58 -1.97 7.51 16.39
CA TYR A 58 -2.82 7.49 15.21
C TYR A 58 -3.33 6.09 14.92
N GLY A 59 -4.39 6.01 14.13
CA GLY A 59 -5.02 4.74 13.78
C GLY A 59 -5.59 4.78 12.35
N PHE A 60 -5.75 3.58 11.80
CA PHE A 60 -6.46 3.35 10.54
C PHE A 60 -7.79 2.66 10.85
N ASN A 61 -8.79 2.81 9.96
CA ASN A 61 -9.98 2.00 10.11
C ASN A 61 -9.62 0.54 9.81
N CYS A 62 -10.16 -0.38 10.63
CA CYS A 62 -9.97 -1.81 10.46
C CYS A 62 -11.03 -2.37 9.49
N ILE A 63 -11.02 -1.87 8.25
CA ILE A 63 -11.88 -2.37 7.17
C ILE A 63 -11.11 -3.46 6.43
N GLY A 64 -11.77 -4.58 6.12
CA GLY A 64 -11.24 -5.61 5.23
C GLY A 64 -11.92 -5.52 3.87
N TYR A 65 -11.15 -5.26 2.82
CA TYR A 65 -11.62 -5.30 1.44
C TYR A 65 -11.29 -6.65 0.81
N ASP A 66 -12.29 -7.29 0.22
CA ASP A 66 -12.11 -8.53 -0.52
C ASP A 66 -11.38 -8.31 -1.85
N LEU A 67 -10.43 -9.20 -2.11
CA LEU A 67 -9.69 -9.29 -3.36
C LEU A 67 -9.65 -10.76 -3.79
N SER A 68 -10.73 -11.17 -4.46
CA SER A 68 -10.94 -12.56 -4.88
C SER A 68 -9.99 -12.96 -6.01
N PRO A 69 -9.80 -14.27 -6.29
CA PRO A 69 -9.09 -14.72 -7.48
C PRO A 69 -9.63 -14.07 -8.75
N GLY A 70 -8.75 -13.47 -9.55
CA GLY A 70 -9.08 -12.73 -10.77
C GLY A 70 -9.53 -11.28 -10.56
N ASP A 71 -9.66 -10.80 -9.32
CA ASP A 71 -10.03 -9.41 -9.06
C ASP A 71 -8.87 -8.45 -9.36
N CYS A 72 -9.25 -7.28 -9.90
CA CYS A 72 -8.43 -6.08 -9.97
C CYS A 72 -9.15 -4.98 -9.18
N ARG A 73 -8.42 -4.30 -8.30
CA ARG A 73 -8.95 -3.21 -7.46
C ARG A 73 -8.06 -1.98 -7.56
N GLU A 74 -8.70 -0.83 -7.71
CA GLU A 74 -8.07 0.47 -7.55
C GLU A 74 -8.33 0.98 -6.12
N TRP A 75 -7.27 1.39 -5.44
CA TRP A 75 -7.32 1.94 -4.10
C TRP A 75 -6.70 3.33 -4.11
N ALA A 76 -7.54 4.35 -3.95
CA ALA A 76 -7.08 5.73 -3.81
C ALA A 76 -6.56 5.96 -2.39
N VAL A 77 -5.34 6.46 -2.30
CA VAL A 77 -4.64 6.69 -1.03
C VAL A 77 -4.47 8.19 -0.84
N ASP A 78 -4.95 8.69 0.30
CA ASP A 78 -4.64 10.01 0.81
C ASP A 78 -3.81 9.85 2.09
N TRP A 79 -2.57 10.33 2.05
CA TRP A 79 -1.66 10.32 3.20
C TRP A 79 -1.43 11.70 3.78
N ASN A 80 -2.06 12.76 3.26
CA ASN A 80 -1.84 14.12 3.73
C ASN A 80 -2.12 14.28 5.23
N TRP A 81 -3.14 13.57 5.72
CA TRP A 81 -3.53 13.61 7.12
C TRP A 81 -2.47 13.04 8.08
N LEU A 82 -1.59 12.15 7.59
CA LEU A 82 -0.62 11.42 8.42
C LEU A 82 0.84 11.83 8.15
N TYR A 83 1.19 12.00 6.88
CA TYR A 83 2.56 12.29 6.43
C TYR A 83 2.70 13.70 5.83
N GLY A 84 1.60 14.44 5.69
CA GLY A 84 1.58 15.72 4.99
C GLY A 84 1.91 15.58 3.50
N SER A 85 2.41 16.68 2.91
CA SER A 85 2.88 16.71 1.53
C SER A 85 4.32 16.23 1.44
N LEU A 86 4.57 15.19 0.64
CA LEU A 86 5.90 14.68 0.36
C LEU A 86 6.67 15.62 -0.57
N GLU A 87 7.96 15.78 -0.32
CA GLU A 87 8.88 16.46 -1.24
C GLU A 87 9.17 15.61 -2.48
N SER A 88 9.68 16.22 -3.55
CA SER A 88 10.15 15.50 -4.73
C SER A 88 11.18 14.42 -4.37
N GLY A 89 11.10 13.27 -5.02
CA GLY A 89 11.95 12.13 -4.73
C GLY A 89 11.35 10.79 -5.15
N LYS A 90 12.10 9.71 -4.88
CA LYS A 90 11.67 8.33 -5.12
C LYS A 90 11.13 7.72 -3.84
N TYR A 91 9.95 7.14 -3.92
CA TYR A 91 9.23 6.57 -2.80
C TYR A 91 8.70 5.18 -3.15
N ARG A 92 8.28 4.43 -2.13
CA ARG A 92 7.44 3.25 -2.30
C ARG A 92 6.35 3.26 -1.24
N ILE A 93 5.16 2.81 -1.64
CA ILE A 93 4.08 2.49 -0.71
C ILE A 93 4.12 0.99 -0.44
N ILE A 94 3.97 0.63 0.84
CA ILE A 94 3.95 -0.76 1.31
C ILE A 94 2.55 -1.07 1.81
N LYS A 95 2.04 -2.23 1.38
CA LYS A 95 0.72 -2.72 1.76
C LYS A 95 0.81 -4.15 2.23
N ASP A 96 0.09 -4.46 3.30
CA ASP A 96 -0.21 -5.81 3.72
C ASP A 96 -1.37 -6.40 2.91
N ILE A 97 -1.19 -7.64 2.45
CA ILE A 97 -2.18 -8.47 1.78
C ILE A 97 -2.28 -9.77 2.57
N LEU A 98 -3.49 -10.14 2.97
CA LEU A 98 -3.76 -11.38 3.71
C LEU A 98 -4.22 -12.46 2.73
N ASP A 99 -3.56 -13.61 2.71
CA ASP A 99 -4.08 -14.85 2.10
C ASP A 99 -5.06 -15.49 3.08
N PHE A 100 -6.36 -15.25 2.88
CA PHE A 100 -7.41 -15.58 3.83
C PHE A 100 -7.96 -16.98 3.58
N ARG A 101 -7.76 -17.87 4.56
CA ARG A 101 -8.24 -19.27 4.53
C ARG A 101 -9.34 -19.53 5.57
N GLY A 102 -9.45 -18.67 6.60
CA GLY A 102 -10.53 -18.65 7.57
C GLY A 102 -10.25 -17.68 8.74
N THR A 103 -11.19 -17.57 9.68
CA THR A 103 -10.99 -16.74 10.89
C THR A 103 -9.78 -17.24 11.68
N GLY A 104 -8.75 -16.41 11.79
CA GLY A 104 -7.49 -16.76 12.47
C GLY A 104 -6.57 -17.68 11.66
N ASP A 105 -6.94 -18.02 10.42
CA ASP A 105 -6.11 -18.80 9.49
C ASP A 105 -5.84 -17.98 8.23
N TYR A 106 -4.73 -17.25 8.26
CA TYR A 106 -4.26 -16.44 7.14
C TYR A 106 -2.75 -16.22 7.23
N ASP A 107 -2.13 -16.03 6.07
CA ASP A 107 -0.75 -15.55 5.99
C ASP A 107 -0.75 -14.07 5.59
N THR A 108 0.21 -13.31 6.10
CA THR A 108 0.39 -11.90 5.76
C THR A 108 1.58 -11.73 4.83
N TYR A 109 1.35 -11.10 3.69
CA TYR A 109 2.37 -10.72 2.72
C TYR A 109 2.47 -9.20 2.61
N TYR A 110 3.68 -8.70 2.39
CA TYR A 110 3.91 -7.28 2.14
C TYR A 110 4.30 -7.06 0.69
N LEU A 111 3.53 -6.24 -0.01
CA LEU A 111 3.80 -5.80 -1.37
C LEU A 111 4.25 -4.34 -1.34
N ALA A 112 5.13 -3.97 -2.27
CA ALA A 112 5.61 -2.61 -2.43
C ALA A 112 5.46 -2.15 -3.88
N ALA A 113 5.04 -0.90 -4.06
CA ALA A 113 4.96 -0.27 -5.37
C ALA A 113 5.74 1.05 -5.33
N GLU A 114 6.74 1.16 -6.21
CA GLU A 114 7.61 2.34 -6.30
C GLU A 114 6.97 3.45 -7.14
N PHE A 115 7.18 4.70 -6.74
CA PHE A 115 6.77 5.89 -7.48
C PHE A 115 7.77 7.03 -7.31
N THR A 116 7.58 8.08 -8.10
CA THR A 116 8.35 9.32 -8.02
C THR A 116 7.41 10.50 -7.90
N ILE A 117 7.74 11.41 -7.01
CA ILE A 117 7.15 12.75 -6.93
C ILE A 117 8.13 13.71 -7.59
N ASN A 118 7.66 14.50 -8.56
CA ASN A 118 8.46 15.47 -9.31
C ASN A 118 8.19 16.87 -8.80
#